data_AF-A0A1Q2YEJ0-F1
#
_entry.id   AF-A0A1Q2YEJ0-F1
#
_cell.length_a   1.000
_cell.length_b   1.000
_cell.length_c   1.000
_cell.angle_alpha   90.00
_cell.angle_beta   90.00
_cell.angle_gamma   90.00
#
_symmetry.space_group_name_H-M   'P 1'
#
loop_
_entity.id
_entity.type
_entity.pdbx_description
1 polymer ?
#
loop_
_entity_poly.entity_id
_entity_poly.type
_entity_poly.pdbx_seq_one_letter_code
_entity_poly.pdbx_strand_id
1 'polypeptide(L)'
;MPGSANVAKSPESANNGEFKYTIDATTLPPTPEQFEFFKEALHMHPFCKKALKTAFPELTKGKDLLKDLQSIDSEKLRGLKTVDGKLFVPPLVVDWDNKMLAVSDKGLTKILDQYNGVKD
;
A
#
# COMPACT_ATOMS: atom_id res chain seq x y z
N MET A 1 33.36 -23.74 6.91
CA MET A 1 32.08 -23.92 6.19
C MET A 1 31.30 -22.61 6.28
N PRO A 2 31.45 -21.67 5.33
CA PRO A 2 30.65 -20.46 5.32
C PRO A 2 29.34 -20.70 4.57
N GLY A 3 28.21 -20.48 5.26
CA GLY A 3 26.87 -20.54 4.69
C GLY A 3 26.56 -19.28 3.87
N SER A 4 26.13 -19.49 2.63
CA SER A 4 25.71 -18.46 1.69
C SER A 4 24.43 -17.76 2.16
N ALA A 5 24.53 -16.48 2.50
CA ALA A 5 23.37 -15.61 2.62
C ALA A 5 22.89 -15.25 1.20
N ASN A 6 21.69 -15.70 0.84
CA ASN A 6 21.01 -15.31 -0.39
C ASN A 6 20.68 -13.81 -0.31
N VAL A 7 21.47 -12.99 -1.00
CA VAL A 7 21.16 -11.60 -1.32
C VAL A 7 20.05 -11.63 -2.36
N ALA A 8 18.84 -11.21 -1.97
CA ALA A 8 17.81 -10.87 -2.94
C ALA A 8 18.28 -9.65 -3.72
N LYS A 9 18.84 -9.89 -4.91
CA LYS A 9 19.20 -8.87 -5.89
C LYS A 9 17.90 -8.16 -6.31
N SER A 10 17.80 -6.86 -6.00
CA SER A 10 16.85 -5.98 -6.69
C SER A 10 17.02 -6.15 -8.20
N PRO A 11 15.94 -6.18 -9.00
CA PRO A 11 16.06 -6.22 -10.44
C PRO A 11 16.64 -4.89 -10.93
N GLU A 12 17.91 -4.91 -11.32
CA GLU A 12 18.54 -3.84 -12.07
C GLU A 12 18.02 -3.82 -13.52
N SER A 13 17.62 -2.61 -13.94
CA SER A 13 17.69 -2.05 -15.29
C SER A 13 16.57 -2.38 -16.29
N ALA A 14 15.70 -1.38 -16.55
CA ALA A 14 15.27 -1.00 -17.91
C ALA A 14 14.46 0.33 -17.93
N ASN A 15 15.13 1.48 -18.10
CA ASN A 15 14.84 2.53 -19.10
C ASN A 15 15.50 3.87 -18.74
N ASN A 16 16.28 4.43 -19.68
CA ASN A 16 16.86 5.77 -19.63
C ASN A 16 15.81 6.85 -19.97
N GLY A 17 14.70 6.85 -19.24
CA GLY A 17 13.82 8.00 -19.07
C GLY A 17 13.74 8.23 -17.58
N GLU A 18 14.06 9.44 -17.12
CA GLU A 18 13.99 9.75 -15.69
C GLU A 18 12.52 9.68 -15.26
N PHE A 19 12.11 8.53 -14.70
CA PHE A 19 10.78 8.38 -14.14
C PHE A 19 10.61 9.44 -13.05
N LYS A 20 9.50 10.17 -13.06
CA LYS A 20 9.20 11.21 -12.07
C LYS A 20 8.82 10.65 -10.69
N TYR A 21 9.14 9.38 -10.43
CA TYR A 21 8.80 8.64 -9.22
C TYR A 21 9.88 7.62 -8.89
N THR A 22 10.00 7.31 -7.60
CA THR A 22 10.81 6.21 -7.08
C THR A 22 9.90 5.12 -6.51
N ILE A 23 10.34 3.86 -6.60
CA ILE A 23 9.58 2.73 -6.07
C ILE A 23 10.29 2.22 -4.82
N ASP A 24 9.56 2.20 -3.70
CA ASP A 24 9.95 1.49 -2.49
C ASP A 24 9.07 0.24 -2.33
N ALA A 25 9.72 -0.93 -2.25
CA ALA A 25 9.05 -2.23 -2.16
C ALA A 25 9.35 -2.88 -0.81
N THR A 26 8.30 -3.21 -0.07
CA THR A 26 8.41 -3.85 1.24
C THR A 26 7.46 -5.04 1.36
N THR A 27 7.87 -6.04 2.14
CA THR A 27 7.04 -7.19 2.53
C THR A 27 6.55 -7.06 3.97
N LEU A 28 6.94 -5.99 4.67
CA LEU A 28 6.52 -5.73 6.03
C LEU A 28 5.09 -5.16 6.06
N PRO A 29 4.30 -5.47 7.11
CA PRO A 29 3.01 -4.83 7.29
C PRO A 29 3.19 -3.32 7.51
N PRO A 30 2.19 -2.50 7.12
CA PRO A 30 2.25 -1.06 7.35
C PRO A 30 2.35 -0.70 8.84
N THR A 31 3.10 0.34 9.16
CA THR A 31 3.18 0.88 10.53
C THR A 31 1.87 1.59 10.92
N PRO A 32 1.65 1.88 12.21
CA PRO A 32 0.49 2.67 12.64
C PRO A 32 0.38 4.02 11.93
N GLU A 33 1.50 4.71 11.75
CA GLU A 33 1.55 6.01 11.07
C GLU A 33 1.18 5.88 9.59
N GLN A 34 1.62 4.82 8.92
CA GLN A 34 1.23 4.52 7.54
C GLN A 34 -0.27 4.17 7.43
N PHE A 35 -0.85 3.54 8.45
CA PHE A 35 -2.29 3.31 8.52
C PHE A 35 -3.09 4.60 8.69
N GLU A 36 -2.60 5.57 9.46
CA GLU A 36 -3.21 6.90 9.54
C GLU A 36 -3.24 7.58 8.16
N PHE A 37 -2.15 7.48 7.40
CA PHE A 37 -2.11 7.96 6.03
C PHE A 37 -3.19 7.30 5.15
N PHE A 38 -3.43 6.00 5.30
CA PHE A 38 -4.51 5.33 4.56
C PHE A 38 -5.89 5.89 4.93
N LYS A 39 -6.12 6.22 6.20
CA LYS A 39 -7.38 6.85 6.64
C LYS A 39 -7.57 8.21 5.97
N GLU A 40 -6.50 8.99 5.82
CA GLU A 40 -6.55 10.24 5.07
C GLU A 40 -6.89 10.00 3.59
N ALA A 41 -6.20 9.06 2.93
CA ALA A 41 -6.42 8.71 1.52
C ALA A 41 -7.88 8.35 1.19
N LEU A 42 -8.58 7.71 2.13
CA LEU A 42 -10.01 7.38 1.98
C LEU A 42 -10.92 8.61 1.90
N HIS A 43 -10.55 9.72 2.53
CA HIS A 43 -11.34 10.96 2.48
C HIS A 43 -11.18 11.69 1.14
N MET A 44 -10.05 11.54 0.46
CA MET A 44 -9.81 12.23 -0.82
C MET A 44 -10.33 11.43 -2.02
N HIS A 45 -10.15 10.11 -2.00
CA HIS A 45 -10.35 9.30 -3.19
C HIS A 45 -11.25 8.09 -2.91
N PRO A 46 -12.50 8.08 -3.44
CA PRO A 46 -13.43 6.96 -3.23
C PRO A 46 -12.91 5.59 -3.70
N PHE A 47 -11.97 5.55 -4.65
CA PHE A 47 -11.41 4.28 -5.14
C PHE A 47 -10.43 3.64 -4.15
N CYS A 48 -9.79 4.43 -3.27
CA CYS A 48 -8.88 3.94 -2.22
C CYS A 48 -9.62 2.98 -1.25
N LYS A 49 -10.93 3.20 -1.05
CA LYS A 49 -11.80 2.33 -0.24
C LYS A 49 -11.81 0.90 -0.74
N LYS A 50 -11.85 0.71 -2.07
CA LYS A 50 -11.83 -0.63 -2.65
C LYS A 50 -10.44 -1.26 -2.50
N ALA A 51 -9.39 -0.49 -2.76
CA ALA A 51 -8.01 -0.96 -2.61
C ALA A 51 -7.75 -1.47 -1.19
N LEU A 52 -8.08 -0.68 -0.18
CA LEU A 52 -7.82 -1.04 1.20
C LEU A 52 -8.67 -2.22 1.69
N LYS A 53 -9.92 -2.35 1.23
CA LYS A 53 -10.76 -3.53 1.50
C LYS A 53 -10.19 -4.81 0.91
N THR A 54 -9.62 -4.72 -0.29
CA THR A 54 -9.00 -5.87 -0.94
C THR A 54 -7.68 -6.25 -0.26
N ALA A 55 -6.87 -5.26 0.12
CA ALA A 55 -5.59 -5.49 0.79
C ALA A 55 -5.75 -5.95 2.24
N PHE A 56 -6.78 -5.50 2.96
CA PHE A 56 -7.03 -5.84 4.37
C PHE A 56 -8.48 -6.29 4.61
N PRO A 57 -8.90 -7.44 4.04
CA PRO A 57 -10.30 -7.87 4.12
C PRO A 57 -10.76 -8.12 5.57
N GLU A 58 -9.86 -8.62 6.42
CA GLU A 58 -10.13 -8.92 7.83
C GLU A 58 -10.33 -7.65 8.68
N LEU A 59 -9.65 -6.56 8.34
CA LEU A 59 -9.77 -5.28 9.03
C LEU A 59 -11.00 -4.48 8.60
N THR A 60 -11.66 -4.91 7.52
CA THR A 60 -12.67 -4.10 6.81
C THR A 60 -13.99 -4.85 6.61
N LYS A 61 -14.23 -5.84 7.47
CA LYS A 61 -15.45 -6.67 7.49
C LYS A 61 -16.73 -5.91 7.80
N GLY A 62 -16.63 -4.73 8.40
CA GLY A 62 -17.78 -3.93 8.76
C GLY A 62 -18.44 -3.24 7.56
N LYS A 63 -19.61 -2.67 7.82
CA LYS A 63 -20.37 -1.91 6.82
C LYS A 63 -19.69 -0.58 6.50
N ASP A 64 -19.01 0.02 7.47
CA ASP A 64 -18.38 1.32 7.36
C ASP A 64 -16.87 1.22 7.54
N LEU A 65 -16.17 1.21 6.40
CA LEU A 65 -14.71 1.11 6.35
C LEU A 65 -14.02 2.17 7.22
N LEU A 66 -14.55 3.40 7.25
CA LEU A 66 -13.88 4.47 7.96
C LEU A 66 -13.99 4.23 9.48
N LYS A 67 -15.16 3.79 9.95
CA LYS A 67 -15.34 3.41 11.36
C LYS A 67 -14.52 2.19 11.73
N ASP A 68 -14.46 1.20 10.85
CA ASP A 68 -13.64 0.00 11.07
C ASP A 68 -12.17 0.39 11.26
N LEU A 69 -11.63 1.28 10.41
CA LEU A 69 -10.26 1.78 10.52
C LEU A 69 -10.05 2.73 11.69
N GLN A 70 -11.00 3.60 12.01
CA GLN A 70 -10.93 4.45 13.19
C GLN A 70 -10.94 3.65 14.49
N SER A 71 -11.61 2.49 14.49
CA SER A 71 -11.63 1.56 15.63
C SER A 71 -10.37 0.73 15.78
N ILE A 72 -9.48 0.79 14.80
CA ILE A 72 -8.17 0.13 14.84
C ILE A 72 -7.20 1.07 15.57
N ASP A 73 -6.93 0.73 16.82
CA ASP A 73 -5.92 1.41 17.63
C ASP A 73 -4.50 0.90 17.31
N SER A 74 -3.50 1.65 17.79
CA SER A 74 -2.08 1.35 17.58
C SER A 74 -1.64 0.03 18.24
N GLU A 75 -2.33 -0.44 19.29
CA GLU A 75 -2.03 -1.72 19.95
C GLU A 75 -2.51 -2.91 19.13
N LYS A 76 -3.69 -2.81 18.52
CA LYS A 76 -4.27 -3.76 17.58
C LYS A 76 -3.44 -3.81 16.30
N LEU A 77 -2.91 -2.65 15.86
CA LEU A 77 -1.93 -2.57 14.77
C LEU A 77 -0.59 -3.23 15.14
N ARG A 78 -0.08 -3.04 16.35
CA ARG A 78 1.14 -3.72 16.85
C ARG A 78 0.95 -5.23 16.99
N GLY A 79 -0.27 -5.65 17.31
CA GLY A 79 -0.72 -7.04 17.37
C GLY A 79 -0.98 -7.68 16.01
N LEU A 80 -0.87 -6.94 14.89
CA LEU A 80 -1.00 -7.44 13.51
C LEU A 80 0.13 -8.38 13.07
N LYS A 81 0.71 -9.14 13.99
CA LYS A 81 1.48 -10.33 13.66
C LYS A 81 0.50 -11.38 13.17
N THR A 82 0.13 -11.29 11.89
CA THR A 82 -0.56 -12.32 11.09
C THR A 82 -1.52 -13.18 11.91
N VAL A 83 -2.76 -12.71 12.10
CA VAL A 83 -3.83 -13.64 12.46
C VAL A 83 -4.06 -14.52 11.21
N ASP A 84 -3.64 -15.78 11.30
CA ASP A 84 -3.75 -16.82 10.26
C ASP A 84 -3.07 -16.54 8.91
N GLY A 85 -2.10 -15.62 8.85
CA GLY A 85 -1.41 -15.28 7.60
C GLY A 85 -2.27 -14.58 6.54
N LYS A 86 -3.47 -14.10 6.91
CA LYS A 86 -4.48 -13.55 5.96
C LYS A 86 -4.77 -12.07 6.15
N LEU A 87 -4.06 -11.41 7.06
CA LEU A 87 -4.34 -10.04 7.40
C LEU A 87 -4.12 -9.08 6.23
N PHE A 88 -3.02 -9.28 5.51
CA PHE A 88 -2.65 -8.51 4.34
C PHE A 88 -2.68 -9.43 3.11
N VAL A 89 -3.41 -9.00 2.10
CA VAL A 89 -3.47 -9.65 0.79
C VAL A 89 -2.75 -8.74 -0.20
N PRO A 90 -1.47 -9.02 -0.54
CA PRO A 90 -0.75 -8.23 -1.53
C PRO A 90 -1.39 -8.38 -2.93
N PRO A 91 -1.17 -7.42 -3.83
CA PRO A 91 -0.36 -6.21 -3.67
C PRO A 91 -1.16 -5.03 -3.10
N LEU A 92 -0.47 -4.08 -2.45
CA LEU A 92 -0.96 -2.73 -2.19
C LEU A 92 0.10 -1.74 -2.64
N VAL A 93 -0.26 -0.91 -3.60
CA VAL A 93 0.51 0.24 -4.06
C VAL A 93 0.02 1.46 -3.30
N VAL A 94 0.95 2.25 -2.79
CA VAL A 94 0.70 3.49 -2.08
C VAL A 94 1.45 4.61 -2.79
N ASP A 95 0.72 5.67 -3.14
CA ASP A 95 1.29 6.95 -3.55
C ASP A 95 1.20 7.89 -2.36
N TRP A 96 2.37 8.18 -1.77
CA TRP A 96 2.49 9.03 -0.60
C TRP A 96 2.24 10.52 -0.91
N ASP A 97 2.53 10.96 -2.13
CA ASP A 97 2.44 12.38 -2.51
C ASP A 97 1.00 12.76 -2.85
N ASN A 98 0.32 11.95 -3.66
CA ASN A 98 -1.05 12.20 -4.09
C ASN A 98 -2.11 11.48 -3.25
N LYS A 99 -1.66 10.75 -2.22
CA LYS A 99 -2.51 10.05 -1.26
C LYS A 99 -3.48 9.07 -1.92
N MET A 100 -2.95 8.24 -2.83
CA MET A 100 -3.71 7.24 -3.58
C MET A 100 -3.30 5.82 -3.23
N LEU A 101 -4.25 4.88 -3.32
CA LEU A 101 -4.07 3.47 -3.03
C LEU A 101 -4.59 2.59 -4.18
N ALA A 102 -3.83 1.58 -4.57
CA ALA A 102 -4.23 0.64 -5.62
C ALA A 102 -3.82 -0.81 -5.32
N VAL A 103 -4.59 -1.77 -5.82
CA VAL A 103 -4.35 -3.22 -5.69
C VAL A 103 -4.40 -3.94 -7.05
N SER A 104 -4.49 -3.19 -8.14
CA SER A 104 -4.68 -3.71 -9.50
C SER A 104 -3.91 -2.86 -10.49
N ASP A 105 -3.51 -3.44 -11.61
CA ASP A 105 -2.78 -2.74 -12.68
C ASP A 105 -3.52 -1.50 -13.16
N LYS A 106 -4.85 -1.59 -13.34
CA LYS A 106 -5.68 -0.43 -13.70
C LYS A 106 -5.61 0.70 -12.67
N GLY A 107 -5.50 0.36 -11.38
CA GLY A 107 -5.32 1.33 -10.31
C GLY A 107 -3.91 1.91 -10.31
N LEU A 108 -2.89 1.09 -10.56
CA LEU A 108 -1.51 1.54 -10.71
C LEU A 108 -1.38 2.50 -11.90
N THR A 109 -1.96 2.19 -13.07
CA THR A 109 -1.96 3.10 -14.23
C THR A 109 -2.54 4.46 -13.86
N LYS A 110 -3.65 4.51 -13.13
CA LYS A 110 -4.23 5.79 -12.66
C LYS A 110 -3.30 6.59 -11.75
N ILE A 111 -2.53 5.90 -10.91
CA ILE A 111 -1.52 6.54 -10.07
C ILE A 111 -0.43 7.14 -10.96
N LEU A 112 0.12 6.34 -11.87
CA LEU A 112 1.19 6.77 -12.77
C LEU A 112 0.75 7.88 -13.73
N ASP A 113 -0.52 7.92 -14.13
CA ASP A 113 -1.08 8.98 -14.98
C ASP A 113 -0.98 10.36 -14.33
N GLN A 114 -0.97 10.48 -13.00
CA GLN A 114 -0.78 11.77 -12.32
C GLN A 114 0.61 12.37 -12.60
N TYR A 115 1.62 11.52 -12.70
CA TYR A 115 3.01 11.94 -12.95
C TYR A 115 3.26 12.21 -14.45
N ASN A 116 2.53 11.51 -15.32
CA ASN A 116 2.59 11.69 -16.77
C ASN A 116 1.73 12.87 -17.26
N GLY A 117 0.79 13.37 -16.43
CA GLY A 117 -0.24 14.34 -16.80
C GLY A 117 0.07 15.82 -16.55
N VAL A 118 1.21 16.18 -15.97
CA VAL A 118 1.67 17.58 -15.92
C VAL A 118 2.18 17.96 -17.31
N LYS A 119 1.25 18.39 -18.18
CA LYS A 119 1.60 19.22 -19.34
C LYS A 119 1.89 20.62 -18.81
N ASP A 120 3.08 21.12 -19.13
CA ASP A 120 3.45 22.54 -19.00
C ASP A 120 2.42 23.47 -19.66
#